data_AF-A0A5N7Y078-F1
#
_entry.id   AF-A0A5N7Y078-F1
#
_cell.length_a   1.000
_cell.length_b   1.000
_cell.length_c   1.000
_cell.angle_alpha   90.00
_cell.angle_beta   90.00
_cell.angle_gamma   90.00
#
_symmetry.space_group_name_H-M   'P 1'
#
loop_
_entity.id
_entity.type
_entity.pdbx_description
1 polymer ?
#
loop_
_entity_poly.entity_id
_entity_poly.type
_entity_poly.pdbx_seq_one_letter_code
_entity_poly.pdbx_strand_id
1 'polypeptide(L)'
;MNDVSVIDRFLEVFGLYIDTGFGLLGGEVAFLTMTLVVIDMTLAGLFWAMGGEDVSAKLIRKTLYVGAFAFIIGNFNALAKIVFNS
;
A
#
# COMPACT_ATOMS: atom_id res chain seq x y z
N MET A 1 26.30 19.98 25.28
CA MET A 1 26.84 19.84 23.89
C MET A 1 26.61 18.44 23.33
N ASN A 2 26.63 17.37 24.13
CA ASN A 2 26.26 16.02 23.68
C ASN A 2 24.76 15.86 23.38
N ASP A 3 23.87 16.54 24.13
CA ASP A 3 22.42 16.40 23.96
C ASP A 3 21.91 16.93 22.62
N VAL A 4 22.52 17.99 22.09
CA VAL A 4 22.17 18.55 20.77
C VAL A 4 22.50 17.54 19.66
N SER A 5 23.61 16.81 19.77
CA SER A 5 23.96 15.77 18.79
C SER A 5 23.00 14.58 18.79
N VAL A 6 22.40 14.26 19.94
CA VAL A 6 21.39 13.19 20.05
C VAL A 6 20.07 13.64 19.44
N ILE A 7 19.68 14.90 19.65
CA ILE A 7 18.48 15.47 19.04
C ILE A 7 18.63 15.55 17.51
N ASP A 8 19.77 16.01 17.01
CA ASP A 8 20.02 16.10 15.57
C ASP A 8 20.00 14.71 14.90
N ARG A 9 20.65 13.71 15.53
CA ARG A 9 20.63 12.32 15.06
C ARG A 9 19.22 11.73 15.07
N PHE A 10 18.41 12.04 16.08
CA PHE A 10 17.02 11.60 16.16
C PHE A 10 16.18 12.23 15.06
N LEU A 11 16.29 13.54 14.85
CA LEU A 11 15.55 14.26 13.82
C LEU A 11 15.95 13.81 12.41
N GLU A 12 17.23 13.53 12.17
CA GLU A 12 17.73 12.96 10.91
C GLU A 12 17.11 11.59 10.63
N VAL A 13 17.10 10.68 11.61
CA VAL A 13 16.51 9.34 11.46
C VAL A 13 14.99 9.43 11.30
N PHE A 14 14.32 10.31 12.05
CA PHE A 14 12.89 10.50 11.97
C PHE A 14 12.47 11.10 10.61
N GLY A 15 13.24 12.06 10.10
CA GLY A 15 13.08 12.64 8.77
C GLY A 15 13.25 11.58 7.67
N LEU A 16 14.30 10.77 7.75
CA LEU A 16 14.53 9.63 6.83
C LEU A 16 13.36 8.64 6.82
N TYR A 17 12.77 8.36 7.98
CA TYR A 17 11.62 7.46 8.09
C TYR A 17 10.36 8.05 7.46
N ILE A 18 10.09 9.35 7.66
CA ILE A 18 8.94 10.04 7.02
C ILE A 18 9.13 10.11 5.51
N ASP A 19 10.35 10.38 5.04
CA ASP A 19 10.70 10.47 3.62
C ASP A 19 10.62 9.15 2.86
N THR A 20 10.34 8.03 3.53
CA THR A 20 10.08 6.72 2.92
C THR A 20 8.59 6.40 2.75
N GLY A 21 7.67 7.26 3.22
CA GLY A 21 6.22 7.10 3.08
C GLY A 21 5.59 6.36 4.26
N PHE A 22 5.65 5.02 4.26
CA PHE A 22 5.08 4.21 5.36
C PHE A 22 6.07 3.91 6.48
N GLY A 23 7.36 4.23 6.31
CA GLY A 23 8.37 4.11 7.35
C GLY A 23 8.35 2.77 8.08
N LEU A 24 8.30 2.81 9.42
CA LEU A 24 8.22 1.63 10.29
C LEU A 24 6.96 0.77 10.07
N LEU A 25 5.88 1.36 9.58
CA LEU A 25 4.61 0.67 9.31
C LEU A 25 4.58 0.02 7.93
N GLY A 26 5.63 0.19 7.10
CA GLY A 26 5.68 -0.34 5.74
C GLY A 26 5.42 -1.85 5.67
N GLY A 27 5.95 -2.63 6.62
CA GLY A 27 5.73 -4.07 6.69
C GLY A 27 4.27 -4.44 7.00
N GLU A 28 3.65 -3.78 7.97
CA GLU A 28 2.26 -4.03 8.37
C GLU A 28 1.28 -3.62 7.28
N VAL A 29 1.53 -2.48 6.64
CA VAL A 29 0.71 -1.98 5.53
C VAL A 29 0.84 -2.89 4.31
N ALA A 30 2.03 -3.36 3.98
CA ALA A 30 2.24 -4.32 2.90
C ALA A 30 1.53 -5.66 3.19
N PHE A 31 1.63 -6.16 4.43
CA PHE A 31 0.95 -7.37 4.86
C PHE A 31 -0.57 -7.24 4.78
N LEU A 32 -1.14 -6.17 5.32
CA LEU A 32 -2.59 -5.93 5.29
C LEU A 32 -3.09 -5.82 3.86
N THR A 33 -2.37 -5.06 3.02
CA THR A 33 -2.69 -4.87 1.60
C THR A 33 -2.67 -6.21 0.85
N MET A 34 -1.60 -7.00 1.02
CA MET A 34 -1.48 -8.30 0.38
C MET A 34 -2.59 -9.26 0.82
N THR A 35 -2.92 -9.26 2.12
CA THR A 35 -4.00 -10.09 2.67
C THR A 35 -5.34 -9.72 2.06
N LEU A 36 -5.67 -8.43 1.97
CA LEU A 36 -6.91 -7.95 1.35
C LEU A 36 -7.00 -8.33 -0.13
N VAL A 37 -5.90 -8.21 -0.89
CA VAL A 37 -5.83 -8.62 -2.30
C VAL A 37 -6.09 -10.12 -2.45
N VAL A 38 -5.45 -10.95 -1.62
CA VAL A 38 -5.64 -12.41 -1.66
C VAL A 38 -7.08 -12.80 -1.36
N ILE A 39 -7.72 -12.17 -0.37
CA ILE A 39 -9.13 -12.41 -0.05
C ILE A 39 -10.02 -12.09 -1.25
N ASP A 40 -9.81 -10.92 -1.86
CA ASP A 40 -10.62 -10.50 -3.01
C ASP A 40 -10.47 -11.46 -4.20
N MET A 41 -9.24 -11.90 -4.52
CA MET A 41 -8.99 -12.90 -5.57
C MET A 41 -9.57 -14.29 -5.23
N THR A 42 -9.57 -14.68 -3.96
CA THR A 42 -10.11 -15.99 -3.55
C THR A 42 -11.63 -16.02 -3.68
N LEU A 43 -12.30 -14.98 -3.19
CA LEU A 43 -13.75 -14.82 -3.33
C LEU A 43 -14.14 -14.72 -4.81
N ALA A 44 -13.29 -14.10 -5.62
CA ALA A 44 -13.43 -14.06 -7.07
C ALA A 44 -13.48 -15.43 -7.72
N GLY A 45 -12.45 -16.24 -7.48
CA GLY A 45 -12.38 -17.59 -8.01
C GLY A 45 -13.57 -18.44 -7.56
N LEU A 46 -13.98 -18.31 -6.30
CA LEU A 46 -15.11 -19.06 -5.74
C LEU A 46 -16.44 -18.69 -6.41
N PHE A 47 -16.75 -17.39 -6.56
CA PHE A 47 -17.96 -16.95 -7.23
C PHE A 47 -17.98 -17.34 -8.71
N TRP A 48 -16.82 -17.36 -9.38
CA TRP A 48 -16.72 -17.80 -10.76
C TRP A 48 -16.97 -19.30 -10.89
N ALA A 49 -16.38 -20.12 -10.01
CA ALA A 49 -16.56 -21.57 -9.98
C ALA A 49 -18.01 -22.00 -9.68
N MET A 50 -18.81 -21.16 -9.03
CA MET A 50 -20.22 -21.41 -8.71
C MET A 50 -21.20 -21.08 -9.86
N GLY A 51 -20.73 -20.78 -11.08
CA GLY A 51 -21.58 -20.67 -12.28
C GLY A 51 -22.13 -19.27 -12.58
N GLY A 52 -21.38 -18.22 -12.25
CA GLY A 52 -21.86 -16.84 -12.41
C GLY A 52 -21.68 -16.25 -13.82
N GLU A 53 -22.78 -16.08 -14.56
CA GLU A 53 -22.78 -15.43 -15.89
C GLU A 53 -22.37 -13.93 -15.84
N ASP A 54 -22.36 -13.28 -14.66
CA ASP A 54 -21.98 -11.85 -14.49
C ASP A 54 -20.80 -11.62 -13.52
N VAL A 55 -20.11 -12.69 -13.10
CA VAL A 55 -19.10 -12.62 -12.05
C VAL A 55 -17.79 -12.02 -12.56
N SER A 56 -17.42 -12.28 -13.81
CA SER A 56 -16.19 -11.78 -14.43
C SER A 56 -16.12 -10.25 -14.45
N ALA A 57 -17.18 -9.57 -14.89
CA ALA A 57 -17.20 -8.10 -14.96
C ALA A 57 -17.16 -7.43 -13.58
N LYS A 58 -17.92 -7.97 -12.61
CA LYS A 58 -17.90 -7.49 -11.22
C LYS A 58 -16.53 -7.71 -10.57
N LEU A 59 -15.88 -8.81 -10.89
CA LEU A 59 -14.56 -9.14 -10.38
C LEU A 59 -13.47 -8.29 -10.96
N ILE A 60 -13.43 -8.11 -12.27
CA ILE A 60 -12.46 -7.22 -12.91
C ILE A 60 -12.55 -5.83 -12.28
N ARG A 61 -13.77 -5.30 -12.08
CA ARG A 61 -13.95 -4.01 -11.39
C ARG A 61 -13.38 -4.05 -9.98
N LYS A 62 -13.70 -5.07 -9.18
CA LYS A 62 -13.27 -5.14 -7.77
C LYS A 62 -11.75 -5.32 -7.65
N THR A 63 -11.17 -6.21 -8.44
CA THR A 63 -9.72 -6.43 -8.54
C THR A 63 -8.99 -5.19 -9.02
N LEU A 64 -9.54 -4.43 -9.98
CA LEU A 64 -8.96 -3.15 -10.40
C LEU A 64 -9.00 -2.12 -9.27
N TYR A 65 -10.10 -2.02 -8.52
CA TYR A 65 -10.19 -1.10 -7.39
C TYR A 65 -9.20 -1.45 -6.27
N VAL A 66 -9.19 -2.71 -5.83
CA VAL A 66 -8.30 -3.17 -4.76
C VAL A 66 -6.85 -3.18 -5.22
N GLY A 67 -6.59 -3.56 -6.47
CA GLY A 67 -5.26 -3.52 -7.09
C GLY A 67 -4.72 -2.10 -7.25
N ALA A 68 -5.56 -1.15 -7.69
CA ALA A 68 -5.18 0.26 -7.75
C ALA A 68 -4.90 0.82 -6.36
N PHE A 69 -5.74 0.48 -5.37
CA PHE A 69 -5.52 0.87 -3.98
C PHE A 69 -4.20 0.31 -3.43
N ALA A 70 -3.95 -0.99 -3.64
CA ALA A 70 -2.71 -1.64 -3.26
C ALA A 70 -1.49 -1.02 -3.94
N PHE A 71 -1.60 -0.71 -5.24
CA PHE A 71 -0.54 -0.06 -6.00
C PHE A 71 -0.22 1.34 -5.46
N ILE A 72 -1.25 2.16 -5.17
CA ILE A 72 -1.10 3.50 -4.61
C ILE A 72 -0.40 3.44 -3.26
N ILE A 73 -0.83 2.55 -2.38
CA ILE A 73 -0.24 2.38 -1.05
C ILE A 73 1.20 1.83 -1.16
N GLY A 74 1.42 0.80 -1.97
CA GLY A 74 2.76 0.22 -2.16
C GLY A 74 3.78 1.19 -2.77
N ASN A 75 3.33 2.15 -3.58
CA ASN A 75 4.19 3.12 -4.26
C ASN A 75 3.99 4.55 -3.77
N PHE A 76 3.39 4.73 -2.60
CA PHE A 76 2.93 6.04 -2.10
C PHE A 76 4.02 7.10 -2.12
N ASN A 77 5.25 6.75 -1.72
CA ASN A 77 6.38 7.68 -1.70
C ASN A 77 6.78 8.21 -3.09
N ALA A 78 6.86 7.32 -4.08
CA ALA A 78 7.20 7.69 -5.45
C ALA A 78 6.08 8.51 -6.10
N LEU A 79 4.83 8.09 -5.90
CA LEU A 79 3.65 8.82 -6.38
C LEU A 79 3.55 10.21 -5.76
N ALA A 80 3.79 10.35 -4.45
CA ALA A 80 3.81 11.63 -3.76
C ALA A 80 4.89 12.56 -4.34
N LYS A 81 6.12 12.06 -4.55
CA LYS A 81 7.20 12.85 -5.16
C LYS A 81 6.86 13.37 -6.56
N ILE A 82 6.17 12.57 -7.38
CA ILE A 82 5.74 13.00 -8.72
C ILE A 82 4.76 14.18 -8.62
N VAL A 83 3.80 14.12 -7.69
CA VAL A 83 2.79 15.18 -7.51
C VAL A 83 3.41 16.45 -6.90
N PHE A 84 4.33 16.31 -5.93
CA PHE A 84 4.96 17.47 -5.29
C PHE A 84 6.02 18.16 -6.16
N ASN A 85 6.59 17.46 -7.14
CA ASN A 85 7.52 18.01 -8.13
C ASN A 85 6.80 18.48 -9.43
N SER A 86 5.47 18.52 -9.44
CA SER A 86 4.62 18.96 -10.57
C SER A 86 4.24 20.44 -10.49
#